data_AF-A0A9Y6J8E8-F1
#
_entry.id   AF-A0A9Y6J8E8-F1
#
_cell.length_a   1.000
_cell.length_b   1.000
_cell.length_c   1.000
_cell.angle_alpha   90.00
_cell.angle_beta   90.00
_cell.angle_gamma   90.00
#
_symmetry.space_group_name_H-M   'P 1'
#
loop_
_entity.id
_entity.type
_entity.pdbx_description
1 polymer ?
#
loop_
_entity_poly.entity_id
_entity_poly.type
_entity_poly.pdbx_seq_one_letter_code
_entity_poly.pdbx_strand_id
1 'polypeptide(L)'
;VHHLFDIKEEVSHERSPIEDSDFFQERCIGQDGLQEDDTRATAPRTFPMPIFSVASRNALQRLKFEQREKIKFCVKTKISVKKTFQMLQEVYGSKAMSRSRCKDWYLRFKNGRTSVDDEIRSGRPSTSTTPKHIREIDQLVRQDFRISLREISAILNVSFGTVQAILTSTLNLHQVANKLVPRLLTPELKQYRLRACEDLRQQTRDDPTFMSRIITGDASWVYGCKPGKARRVNPTRSQFKVKLIVFFDIHGVVHREVVPDGQAVDAPFYLSVMTRLRKNIEAKRPELWQKGDWLLHHDDTPAHDALKECHYFCYTDTNLILHPQHSPDLAPCDFFLFPKINAKLRGHFFDTVEELQHASLIVLDSLGEEDFRRAFRAWQQRWVWCAAVQGNRFAADGGQI
;
A
#
# COMPACT_ATOMS: atom_id res chain seq x y z
N VAL A 1 -59.21 -21.66 -27.91
CA VAL A 1 -59.31 -20.66 -29.00
C VAL A 1 -57.91 -20.41 -29.50
N HIS A 2 -57.55 -21.17 -30.54
CA HIS A 2 -57.08 -20.64 -31.83
C HIS A 2 -55.83 -19.76 -31.70
N HIS A 3 -54.66 -20.30 -32.03
CA HIS A 3 -54.13 -20.53 -33.37
C HIS A 3 -53.69 -19.25 -34.09
N LEU A 4 -52.60 -19.45 -34.82
CA LEU A 4 -52.17 -18.74 -36.02
C LEU A 4 -51.20 -17.60 -35.78
N PHE A 5 -50.01 -17.57 -36.39
CA PHE A 5 -49.22 -18.43 -37.29
C PHE A 5 -48.15 -17.40 -37.81
N ASP A 6 -46.98 -17.67 -38.35
CA ASP A 6 -46.18 -18.84 -38.72
C ASP A 6 -45.16 -18.29 -39.75
N ILE A 7 -44.26 -19.16 -40.21
CA ILE A 7 -43.54 -19.13 -41.51
C ILE A 7 -42.25 -18.28 -41.51
N LYS A 8 -41.08 -18.93 -41.35
CA LYS A 8 -40.18 -19.54 -42.38
C LYS A 8 -39.46 -18.46 -43.21
N GLU A 9 -38.21 -18.60 -43.64
CA GLU A 9 -37.55 -19.77 -44.23
C GLU A 9 -36.03 -19.52 -44.31
N GLU A 10 -35.25 -20.60 -44.30
CA GLU A 10 -33.85 -20.66 -44.72
C GLU A 10 -33.67 -20.20 -46.17
N VAL A 11 -32.50 -19.66 -46.56
CA VAL A 11 -31.72 -20.12 -47.72
C VAL A 11 -30.27 -19.58 -47.61
N SER A 12 -29.35 -20.51 -47.89
CA SER A 12 -27.90 -20.45 -48.04
C SER A 12 -27.41 -19.58 -49.21
N HIS A 13 -26.19 -19.04 -49.12
CA HIS A 13 -25.27 -18.90 -50.27
C HIS A 13 -23.80 -18.90 -49.82
N GLU A 14 -23.09 -19.96 -50.17
CA GLU A 14 -21.62 -19.97 -50.33
C GLU A 14 -21.26 -19.28 -51.65
N ARG A 15 -20.15 -18.52 -51.67
CA ARG A 15 -19.06 -18.61 -52.67
C ARG A 15 -17.95 -17.59 -52.38
N SER A 16 -16.73 -18.08 -52.60
CA SER A 16 -15.40 -17.55 -52.26
C SER A 16 -14.86 -16.51 -53.30
N PRO A 17 -13.53 -16.35 -53.50
CA PRO A 17 -12.62 -15.30 -52.97
C PRO A 17 -12.02 -14.43 -54.11
N ILE A 18 -11.10 -13.49 -53.81
CA ILE A 18 -10.07 -12.86 -54.70
C ILE A 18 -9.30 -11.85 -53.81
N GLU A 19 -8.03 -12.12 -53.44
CA GLU A 19 -6.78 -11.51 -53.99
C GLU A 19 -6.77 -9.96 -53.81
N ASP A 20 -5.78 -9.28 -53.22
CA ASP A 20 -4.35 -9.35 -53.52
C ASP A 20 -3.54 -8.32 -52.69
N SER A 21 -2.22 -8.54 -52.66
CA SER A 21 -1.11 -7.55 -52.55
C SER A 21 -0.66 -7.02 -51.17
N ASP A 22 0.41 -7.65 -50.67
CA ASP A 22 1.81 -7.15 -50.61
C ASP A 22 2.26 -5.94 -49.78
N PHE A 23 3.55 -6.02 -49.41
CA PHE A 23 4.46 -5.11 -48.68
C PHE A 23 4.37 -5.14 -47.14
N PHE A 24 5.39 -5.54 -46.37
CA PHE A 24 6.85 -5.42 -46.52
C PHE A 24 7.58 -6.62 -45.87
N GLN A 25 8.60 -7.11 -46.58
CA GLN A 25 9.54 -8.17 -46.20
C GLN A 25 10.49 -7.78 -45.05
N GLU A 26 10.77 -8.78 -44.21
CA GLU A 26 12.01 -8.94 -43.45
C GLU A 26 13.25 -9.01 -44.37
N ARG A 27 14.39 -8.46 -43.93
CA ARG A 27 15.72 -9.02 -44.26
C ARG A 27 16.68 -8.85 -43.11
N CYS A 28 17.22 -9.98 -42.66
CA CYS A 28 18.45 -10.11 -41.90
C CYS A 28 19.62 -10.44 -42.84
N ILE A 29 20.83 -10.32 -42.27
CA ILE A 29 22.13 -10.95 -42.60
C ILE A 29 23.13 -10.10 -43.39
N GLY A 30 24.32 -9.96 -42.79
CA GLY A 30 25.57 -9.55 -43.44
C GLY A 30 26.65 -9.17 -42.43
N GLN A 31 27.37 -10.16 -41.88
CA GLN A 31 28.70 -9.98 -41.30
C GLN A 31 29.71 -9.88 -42.45
N ASP A 32 30.68 -8.96 -42.36
CA ASP A 32 32.06 -9.21 -42.75
C ASP A 32 32.96 -8.14 -42.10
N GLY A 33 34.08 -8.60 -41.55
CA GLY A 33 35.00 -7.81 -40.74
C GLY A 33 36.07 -7.12 -41.58
N LEU A 34 36.50 -5.94 -41.11
CA LEU A 34 37.84 -5.42 -41.33
C LEU A 34 38.34 -4.83 -40.01
N GLN A 35 39.53 -5.28 -39.66
CA GLN A 35 40.30 -4.98 -38.47
C GLN A 35 41.22 -3.81 -38.81
N GLU A 36 41.17 -2.73 -38.04
CA GLU A 36 42.28 -1.76 -37.92
C GLU A 36 42.18 -1.06 -36.56
N ASP A 37 43.26 -1.19 -35.78
CA ASP A 37 43.54 -0.46 -34.54
C ASP A 37 43.56 1.05 -34.78
N ASP A 38 43.01 1.87 -33.87
CA ASP A 38 43.85 2.73 -33.00
C ASP A 38 43.01 3.62 -32.06
N THR A 39 43.42 3.60 -30.79
CA THR A 39 43.30 4.64 -29.74
C THR A 39 42.30 5.81 -29.89
N ARG A 40 41.21 5.81 -29.10
CA ARG A 40 40.79 7.01 -28.32
C ARG A 40 39.78 6.74 -27.20
N ALA A 41 40.11 7.29 -26.04
CA ALA A 41 39.39 7.19 -24.77
C ALA A 41 37.89 7.52 -24.84
N THR A 42 37.12 6.68 -24.17
CA THR A 42 35.72 6.90 -23.78
C THR A 42 35.60 8.04 -22.77
N ALA A 43 35.09 9.19 -23.21
CA ALA A 43 34.56 10.21 -22.31
C ALA A 43 33.02 10.12 -22.28
N PRO A 44 32.38 9.83 -21.13
CA PRO A 44 30.92 9.90 -21.04
C PRO A 44 30.48 11.36 -21.16
N ARG A 45 29.62 11.65 -22.15
CA ARG A 45 28.91 12.93 -22.28
C ARG A 45 27.98 13.11 -21.08
N THR A 46 28.52 13.68 -20.01
CA THR A 46 27.73 14.25 -18.92
C THR A 46 27.22 15.62 -19.38
N PHE A 47 25.93 15.71 -19.68
CA PHE A 47 25.26 17.02 -19.71
C PHE A 47 25.08 17.46 -18.25
N PRO A 48 25.72 18.55 -17.79
CA PRO A 48 25.46 19.07 -16.45
C PRO A 48 24.07 19.73 -16.47
N MET A 49 23.05 19.01 -16.02
CA MET A 49 21.80 19.62 -15.60
C MET A 49 22.11 20.48 -14.36
N PRO A 50 21.89 21.81 -14.37
CA PRO A 50 22.18 22.62 -13.20
C PRO A 50 21.27 22.20 -12.05
N ILE A 51 21.85 21.57 -11.03
CA ILE A 51 21.18 21.32 -9.76
C ILE A 51 21.02 22.69 -9.09
N PHE A 52 19.90 23.38 -9.36
CA PHE A 52 19.53 24.56 -8.58
C PHE A 52 19.32 24.11 -7.13
N SER A 53 20.26 24.46 -6.25
CA SER A 53 20.17 24.19 -4.82
C SER A 53 18.86 24.75 -4.24
N VAL A 54 18.33 24.10 -3.20
CA VAL A 54 17.11 24.54 -2.50
C VAL A 54 17.23 25.99 -2.01
N ALA A 55 18.42 26.39 -1.57
CA ALA A 55 18.73 27.78 -1.19
C ALA A 55 18.54 28.76 -2.36
N SER A 56 18.95 28.39 -3.58
CA SER A 56 18.80 29.22 -4.77
C SER A 56 17.35 29.37 -5.23
N ARG A 57 16.51 28.34 -5.05
CA ARG A 57 15.07 28.41 -5.32
C ARG A 57 14.35 29.34 -4.33
N ASN A 58 14.69 29.26 -3.06
CA ASN A 58 14.13 30.10 -2.00
C ASN A 58 14.49 31.59 -2.18
N ALA A 59 15.72 31.89 -2.60
CA ALA A 59 16.15 33.26 -2.90
C ALA A 59 15.38 33.87 -4.10
N LEU A 60 15.17 33.10 -5.17
CA LEU A 60 14.41 33.56 -6.34
C LEU A 60 12.93 33.80 -6.01
N GLN A 61 12.36 32.99 -5.12
CA GLN A 61 10.98 33.14 -4.68
C GLN A 61 10.80 34.40 -3.81
N ARG A 62 11.70 34.66 -2.86
CA ARG A 62 11.71 35.88 -2.05
C ARG A 62 11.80 37.15 -2.92
N LEU A 63 12.68 37.15 -3.92
CA LEU A 63 12.84 38.28 -4.84
C LEU A 63 11.58 38.55 -5.66
N LYS A 64 10.85 37.51 -6.06
CA LYS A 64 9.56 37.66 -6.76
C LYS A 64 8.50 38.28 -5.85
N PHE A 65 8.43 37.85 -4.59
CA PHE A 65 7.49 38.40 -3.62
C PHE A 65 7.75 39.88 -3.34
N GLU A 66 9.02 40.23 -3.14
CA GLU A 66 9.44 41.61 -2.86
C GLU A 66 9.02 42.56 -3.99
N GLN A 67 9.29 42.19 -5.25
CA GLN A 67 8.89 43.01 -6.39
C GLN A 67 7.36 43.14 -6.53
N ARG A 68 6.58 42.12 -6.16
CA ARG A 68 5.10 42.18 -6.17
C ARG A 68 4.55 43.12 -5.11
N GLU A 69 5.12 43.13 -3.90
CA GLU A 69 4.77 44.09 -2.84
C GLU A 69 5.07 45.53 -3.28
N LYS A 70 6.19 45.79 -3.97
CA LYS A 70 6.50 47.12 -4.51
C LYS A 70 5.52 47.55 -5.61
N ILE A 71 5.04 46.64 -6.46
CA ILE A 71 3.98 46.95 -7.43
C ILE A 71 2.68 47.31 -6.71
N LYS A 72 2.30 46.54 -5.69
CA LYS A 72 1.10 46.79 -4.87
C LYS A 72 1.17 48.16 -4.18
N PHE A 73 2.34 48.54 -3.66
CA PHE A 73 2.59 49.89 -3.16
C PHE A 73 2.37 50.96 -4.24
N CYS A 74 2.95 50.79 -5.43
CA CYS A 74 2.82 51.75 -6.53
C CYS A 74 1.37 51.93 -7.00
N VAL A 75 0.57 50.86 -6.99
CA VAL A 75 -0.87 50.92 -7.29
C VAL A 75 -1.62 51.75 -6.25
N LYS A 76 -1.33 51.54 -4.95
CA LYS A 76 -1.93 52.33 -3.85
C LYS A 76 -1.55 53.81 -3.91
N THR A 77 -0.33 54.12 -4.30
CA THR A 77 0.16 55.50 -4.47
C THR A 77 -0.19 56.10 -5.85
N LYS A 78 -1.03 55.45 -6.65
CA LYS A 78 -1.50 55.89 -7.97
C LYS A 78 -0.37 56.18 -8.99
N ILE A 79 0.78 55.53 -8.84
CA ILE A 79 1.89 55.63 -9.80
C ILE A 79 1.56 54.80 -11.03
N SER A 80 1.77 55.34 -12.24
CA SER A 80 1.43 54.63 -13.49
C SER A 80 2.22 53.32 -13.68
N VAL A 81 1.66 52.36 -14.43
CA VAL A 81 2.32 51.08 -14.76
C VAL A 81 3.69 51.31 -15.40
N LYS A 82 3.81 52.31 -16.29
CA LYS A 82 5.07 52.63 -16.99
C LYS A 82 6.15 53.06 -16.00
N LYS A 83 5.80 53.96 -15.06
CA LYS A 83 6.72 54.45 -14.03
C LYS A 83 7.06 53.37 -13.01
N THR A 84 6.07 52.54 -12.64
CA THR A 84 6.29 51.37 -11.76
C THR A 84 7.31 50.40 -12.36
N PHE A 85 7.21 50.09 -13.65
CA PHE A 85 8.18 49.22 -14.32
C PHE A 85 9.58 49.84 -14.37
N GLN A 86 9.70 51.14 -14.64
CA GLN A 86 10.99 51.85 -14.61
C GLN A 86 11.64 51.77 -13.22
N MET A 87 10.88 52.02 -12.17
CA MET A 87 11.36 51.91 -10.78
C MET A 87 11.83 50.48 -10.45
N LEU A 88 11.12 49.45 -10.94
CA LEU A 88 11.57 48.07 -10.77
C LEU A 88 12.86 47.78 -11.53
N GLN A 89 13.04 48.34 -12.73
CA GLN A 89 14.27 48.19 -13.50
C GLN A 89 15.45 48.90 -12.83
N GLU A 90 15.25 50.09 -12.28
CA GLU A 90 16.28 50.83 -11.54
C GLU A 90 16.73 50.08 -10.27
N VAL A 91 15.78 49.52 -9.51
CA VAL A 91 16.08 48.86 -8.23
C VAL A 91 16.62 47.44 -8.40
N TYR A 92 16.08 46.66 -9.35
CA TYR A 92 16.38 45.23 -9.46
C TYR A 92 17.23 44.87 -10.69
N GLY A 93 17.49 45.82 -11.60
CA GLY A 93 18.37 45.63 -12.77
C GLY A 93 17.98 44.43 -13.63
N SER A 94 18.96 43.55 -13.91
CA SER A 94 18.78 42.32 -14.68
C SER A 94 17.87 41.28 -14.01
N LYS A 95 17.57 41.45 -12.72
CA LYS A 95 16.67 40.58 -11.95
C LYS A 95 15.24 41.13 -11.84
N ALA A 96 14.95 42.27 -12.46
CA ALA A 96 13.61 42.84 -12.52
C ALA A 96 12.65 41.92 -13.29
N MET A 97 11.40 41.84 -12.84
CA MET A 97 10.37 41.10 -13.56
C MET A 97 10.08 41.73 -14.92
N SER A 98 9.68 40.93 -15.90
CA SER A 98 9.38 41.43 -17.24
C SER A 98 8.22 42.44 -17.24
N ARG A 99 8.23 43.35 -18.22
CA ARG A 99 7.19 44.38 -18.40
C ARG A 99 5.78 43.79 -18.42
N SER A 100 5.60 42.63 -19.07
CA SER A 100 4.31 41.93 -19.12
C SER A 100 3.85 41.46 -17.74
N ARG A 101 4.76 40.89 -16.93
CA ARG A 101 4.45 40.45 -15.57
C ARG A 101 4.15 41.62 -14.63
N CYS A 102 4.92 42.70 -14.75
CA CYS A 102 4.65 43.93 -14.00
C CYS A 102 3.25 44.48 -14.32
N LYS A 103 2.85 44.51 -15.60
CA LYS A 103 1.53 44.96 -16.03
C LYS A 103 0.41 44.05 -15.52
N ASP A 104 0.58 42.74 -15.61
CA ASP A 104 -0.41 41.75 -15.12
C ASP A 104 -0.65 41.90 -13.62
N TRP A 105 0.41 41.92 -12.81
CA TRP A 105 0.30 42.13 -11.36
C TRP A 105 -0.29 43.50 -11.00
N TYR A 106 0.11 44.55 -11.70
CA TYR A 106 -0.45 45.88 -11.49
C TYR A 106 -1.97 45.89 -11.74
N LEU A 107 -2.43 45.28 -12.84
CA LEU A 107 -3.86 45.19 -13.16
C LEU A 107 -4.62 44.37 -12.11
N ARG A 108 -4.06 43.24 -11.65
CA ARG A 108 -4.66 42.44 -10.58
C ARG A 108 -4.86 43.24 -9.29
N PHE A 109 -3.86 44.00 -8.87
CA PHE A 109 -3.98 44.87 -7.69
C PHE A 109 -4.93 46.05 -7.91
N LYS A 110 -4.94 46.64 -9.12
CA LYS A 110 -5.90 47.69 -9.49
C LYS A 110 -7.34 47.18 -9.46
N ASN A 111 -7.55 45.91 -9.79
CA ASN A 111 -8.84 45.22 -9.77
C ASN A 111 -9.19 44.60 -8.40
N GLY A 112 -8.51 45.02 -7.32
CA GLY A 112 -8.91 44.68 -5.95
C GLY A 112 -8.23 43.46 -5.31
N ARG A 113 -7.29 42.79 -6.00
CA ARG A 113 -6.48 41.72 -5.37
C ARG A 113 -5.63 42.31 -4.24
N THR A 114 -5.50 41.59 -3.12
CA THR A 114 -4.66 42.01 -1.97
C THR A 114 -3.48 41.07 -1.71
N SER A 115 -3.55 39.80 -2.11
CA SER A 115 -2.47 38.81 -1.93
C SER A 115 -1.40 38.92 -3.04
N VAL A 116 -0.13 38.79 -2.63
CA VAL A 116 1.06 38.70 -3.49
C VAL A 116 1.44 37.26 -3.86
N ASP A 117 0.75 36.27 -3.29
CA ASP A 117 0.97 34.84 -3.56
C ASP A 117 0.42 34.45 -4.93
N ASP A 118 1.03 33.44 -5.54
CA ASP A 118 0.43 32.80 -6.72
C ASP A 118 -0.89 32.13 -6.30
N GLU A 119 -1.90 32.21 -7.15
CA GLU A 119 -3.13 31.43 -6.94
C GLU A 119 -2.84 29.93 -7.07
N ILE A 120 -3.61 29.12 -6.34
CA ILE A 120 -3.58 27.67 -6.48
C ILE A 120 -3.84 27.35 -7.96
N ARG A 121 -2.84 26.79 -8.63
CA ARG A 121 -2.99 26.37 -10.02
C ARG A 121 -4.03 25.25 -10.07
N SER A 122 -5.06 25.39 -10.89
CA SER A 122 -5.88 24.24 -11.29
C SER A 122 -5.01 23.31 -12.12
N GLY A 123 -4.54 22.23 -11.50
CA GLY A 123 -3.92 21.13 -12.22
C GLY A 123 -4.93 20.49 -13.19
N ARG A 124 -4.43 19.76 -14.19
CA ARG A 124 -5.27 18.90 -15.04
C ARG A 124 -6.01 17.90 -14.12
N PRO A 125 -7.35 17.84 -14.14
CA PRO A 125 -8.07 16.79 -13.42
C PRO A 125 -7.57 15.43 -13.90
N SER A 126 -7.20 14.55 -12.98
CA SER A 126 -6.87 13.16 -13.32
C SER A 126 -8.11 12.51 -13.93
N THR A 127 -8.07 12.19 -15.21
CA THR A 127 -9.19 11.55 -15.92
C THR A 127 -9.44 10.10 -15.48
N SER A 128 -8.53 9.51 -14.69
CA SER A 128 -8.62 8.12 -14.23
C SER A 128 -9.18 7.95 -12.81
N THR A 129 -9.28 9.04 -12.03
CA THR A 129 -9.71 9.03 -10.63
C THR A 129 -11.20 9.37 -10.50
N THR A 130 -12.07 8.48 -11.00
CA THR A 130 -13.52 8.66 -10.90
C THR A 130 -14.00 8.37 -9.47
N PRO A 131 -15.08 9.03 -8.97
CA PRO A 131 -15.68 8.71 -7.68
C PRO A 131 -16.11 7.25 -7.54
N LYS A 132 -16.44 6.60 -8.67
CA LYS A 132 -16.72 5.16 -8.73
C LYS A 132 -15.49 4.33 -8.35
N HIS A 133 -14.34 4.55 -9.00
CA HIS A 133 -13.11 3.83 -8.68
C HIS A 133 -12.65 4.11 -7.25
N ILE A 134 -12.83 5.32 -6.72
CA ILE A 134 -12.51 5.62 -5.32
C ILE A 134 -13.32 4.73 -4.38
N ARG A 135 -14.64 4.63 -4.58
CA ARG A 135 -15.51 3.79 -3.74
C ARG A 135 -15.19 2.31 -3.84
N GLU A 136 -14.96 1.81 -5.06
CA GLU A 136 -14.64 0.39 -5.28
C GLU A 136 -13.27 0.03 -4.68
N ILE A 137 -12.27 0.90 -4.81
CA ILE A 137 -10.95 0.72 -4.16
C ILE A 137 -11.10 0.77 -2.64
N ASP A 138 -11.82 1.76 -2.09
CA ASP A 138 -12.06 1.86 -0.63
C ASP A 138 -12.76 0.60 -0.09
N GLN A 139 -13.76 0.08 -0.81
CA GLN A 139 -14.47 -1.13 -0.44
C GLN A 139 -13.56 -2.37 -0.45
N LEU A 140 -12.74 -2.54 -1.49
CA LEU A 140 -11.78 -3.66 -1.55
C LEU A 140 -10.79 -3.62 -0.40
N VAL A 141 -10.26 -2.44 -0.08
CA VAL A 141 -9.32 -2.27 1.03
C VAL A 141 -9.97 -2.52 2.39
N ARG A 142 -11.23 -2.10 2.57
CA ARG A 142 -11.98 -2.39 3.81
C ARG A 142 -12.29 -3.88 3.98
N GLN A 143 -12.41 -4.63 2.88
CA GLN A 143 -12.60 -6.08 2.91
C GLN A 143 -11.30 -6.83 3.20
N ASP A 144 -10.20 -6.35 2.62
CA ASP A 144 -8.86 -6.85 2.88
C ASP A 144 -7.83 -5.73 2.85
N PHE A 145 -7.32 -5.37 4.03
CA PHE A 145 -6.26 -4.38 4.12
C PHE A 145 -4.94 -4.87 3.52
N ARG A 146 -4.76 -6.18 3.27
CA ARG A 146 -3.51 -6.76 2.74
C ARG A 146 -3.49 -6.91 1.22
N ILE A 147 -4.57 -6.48 0.56
CA ILE A 147 -4.66 -6.52 -0.89
C ILE A 147 -3.57 -5.66 -1.54
N SER A 148 -2.83 -6.23 -2.48
CA SER A 148 -1.74 -5.54 -3.15
C SER A 148 -2.26 -4.57 -4.22
N LEU A 149 -1.47 -3.53 -4.51
CA LEU A 149 -1.80 -2.56 -5.55
C LEU A 149 -2.00 -3.21 -6.92
N ARG A 150 -1.24 -4.28 -7.21
CA ARG A 150 -1.37 -5.05 -8.45
C ARG A 150 -2.67 -5.85 -8.49
N GLU A 151 -3.10 -6.40 -7.36
CA GLU A 151 -4.38 -7.10 -7.24
C GLU A 151 -5.55 -6.14 -7.40
N ILE A 152 -5.55 -4.99 -6.72
CA ILE A 152 -6.59 -3.95 -6.91
C ILE A 152 -6.66 -3.54 -8.39
N SER A 153 -5.49 -3.28 -9.00
CA SER A 153 -5.38 -2.92 -10.41
C SER A 153 -5.99 -3.98 -11.33
N ALA A 154 -5.76 -5.27 -11.03
CA ALA A 154 -6.31 -6.39 -11.78
C ALA A 154 -7.82 -6.55 -11.57
N ILE A 155 -8.32 -6.41 -10.33
CA ILE A 155 -9.75 -6.59 -9.99
C ILE A 155 -10.60 -5.51 -10.65
N LEU A 156 -10.17 -4.25 -10.55
CA LEU A 156 -10.96 -3.11 -11.03
C LEU A 156 -10.62 -2.68 -12.46
N ASN A 157 -9.64 -3.33 -13.09
CA ASN A 157 -9.09 -2.94 -14.40
C ASN A 157 -8.69 -1.45 -14.44
N VAL A 158 -8.05 -0.98 -13.37
CA VAL A 158 -7.56 0.40 -13.21
C VAL A 158 -6.04 0.39 -13.27
N SER A 159 -5.43 1.39 -13.89
CA SER A 159 -3.96 1.45 -13.99
C SER A 159 -3.31 1.46 -12.60
N PHE A 160 -2.17 0.78 -12.44
CA PHE A 160 -1.41 0.73 -11.18
C PHE A 160 -1.14 2.13 -10.60
N GLY A 161 -0.75 3.09 -11.45
CA GLY A 161 -0.50 4.47 -11.03
C GLY A 161 -1.75 5.18 -10.50
N THR A 162 -2.92 4.91 -11.10
CA THR A 162 -4.20 5.44 -10.60
C THR A 162 -4.56 4.83 -9.24
N VAL A 163 -4.40 3.51 -9.07
CA VAL A 163 -4.64 2.84 -7.78
C VAL A 163 -3.71 3.43 -6.71
N GLN A 164 -2.43 3.57 -7.01
CA GLN A 164 -1.45 4.17 -6.11
C GLN A 164 -1.84 5.61 -5.74
N ALA A 165 -2.25 6.42 -6.71
CA ALA A 165 -2.68 7.80 -6.47
C ALA A 165 -3.94 7.85 -5.59
N ILE A 166 -4.95 7.01 -5.86
CA ILE A 166 -6.18 6.95 -5.06
C ILE A 166 -5.87 6.54 -3.63
N LEU A 167 -5.11 5.46 -3.42
CA LEU A 167 -4.73 5.00 -2.08
C LEU A 167 -3.96 6.08 -1.33
N THR A 168 -2.90 6.64 -1.92
CA THR A 168 -1.98 7.54 -1.21
C THR A 168 -2.46 8.98 -1.10
N SER A 169 -3.13 9.51 -2.12
CA SER A 169 -3.48 10.93 -2.23
C SER A 169 -4.94 11.20 -1.89
N THR A 170 -5.85 10.24 -2.15
CA THR A 170 -7.28 10.41 -1.89
C THR A 170 -7.71 9.74 -0.58
N LEU A 171 -7.40 8.46 -0.41
CA LEU A 171 -7.72 7.70 0.80
C LEU A 171 -6.69 7.88 1.92
N ASN A 172 -5.55 8.50 1.60
CA ASN A 172 -4.44 8.74 2.51
C ASN A 172 -3.99 7.45 3.22
N LEU A 173 -3.87 6.35 2.49
CA LEU A 173 -3.41 5.04 2.94
C LEU A 173 -1.99 4.77 2.46
N HIS A 174 -1.21 4.08 3.28
CA HIS A 174 0.15 3.63 2.99
C HIS A 174 0.29 2.14 3.29
N GLN A 175 1.11 1.46 2.50
CA GLN A 175 1.40 0.05 2.73
C GLN A 175 2.50 -0.08 3.78
N VAL A 176 2.21 -0.72 4.89
CA VAL A 176 3.14 -1.01 5.98
C VAL A 176 3.01 -2.47 6.35
N ALA A 177 4.12 -3.22 6.32
CA ALA A 177 4.14 -4.67 6.54
C ALA A 177 3.06 -5.41 5.70
N ASN A 178 2.98 -5.08 4.41
CA ASN A 178 1.98 -5.59 3.46
C ASN A 178 0.51 -5.24 3.74
N LYS A 179 0.19 -4.46 4.78
CA LYS A 179 -1.17 -4.00 5.09
C LYS A 179 -1.32 -2.49 4.79
N LEU A 180 -2.41 -2.10 4.15
CA LEU A 180 -2.81 -0.73 3.85
C LEU A 180 -3.41 -0.09 5.10
N VAL A 181 -2.77 0.98 5.57
CA VAL A 181 -3.11 1.64 6.82
C VAL A 181 -3.05 3.17 6.66
N PRO A 182 -3.89 3.95 7.39
CA PRO A 182 -3.92 5.41 7.28
C PRO A 182 -2.53 6.03 7.44
N ARG A 183 -2.10 6.88 6.50
CA ARG A 183 -0.76 7.48 6.42
C ARG A 183 -0.36 8.18 7.71
N LEU A 184 -1.30 8.93 8.27
CA LEU A 184 -1.09 9.75 9.44
C LEU A 184 -1.71 9.04 10.63
N LEU A 185 -0.85 8.56 11.52
CA LEU A 185 -1.27 8.21 12.87
C LEU A 185 -1.57 9.51 13.62
N THR A 186 -2.68 9.55 14.35
CA THR A 186 -2.96 10.65 15.28
C THR A 186 -1.93 10.64 16.41
N PRO A 187 -1.65 11.78 17.06
CA PRO A 187 -0.74 11.83 18.21
C PRO A 187 -1.08 10.78 19.29
N GLU A 188 -2.36 10.54 19.52
CA GLU A 188 -2.88 9.58 20.49
C GLU A 188 -2.51 8.14 20.09
N LEU A 189 -2.69 7.78 18.81
CA LEU A 189 -2.30 6.47 18.29
C LEU A 189 -0.78 6.24 18.38
N LYS A 190 0.03 7.27 18.11
CA LYS A 190 1.49 7.19 18.27
C LYS A 190 1.88 6.97 19.72
N GLN A 191 1.27 7.71 20.63
CA GLN A 191 1.54 7.56 22.07
C GLN A 191 1.10 6.18 22.56
N TYR A 192 -0.05 5.67 22.10
CA TYR A 192 -0.50 4.32 22.44
C TYR A 192 0.45 3.24 21.92
N ARG A 193 0.92 3.36 20.66
CA ARG A 193 1.96 2.49 20.09
C ARG A 193 3.24 2.50 20.92
N LEU A 194 3.69 3.68 21.34
CA LEU A 194 4.89 3.84 22.16
C LEU A 194 4.73 3.12 23.50
N ARG A 195 3.64 3.40 24.23
CA ARG A 195 3.34 2.77 25.52
C ARG A 195 3.28 1.25 25.41
N ALA A 196 2.51 0.73 24.45
CA ALA A 196 2.41 -0.72 24.24
C ALA A 196 3.78 -1.36 23.96
N CYS A 197 4.64 -0.72 23.17
CA CYS A 197 6.00 -1.21 22.92
C CYS A 197 6.90 -1.13 24.16
N GLU A 198 6.79 -0.07 24.97
CA GLU A 198 7.54 0.08 26.22
C GLU A 198 7.12 -0.97 27.24
N ASP A 199 5.82 -1.22 27.40
CA ASP A 199 5.27 -2.24 28.29
C ASP A 199 5.75 -3.64 27.91
N LEU A 200 5.68 -4.00 26.62
CA LEU A 200 6.16 -5.30 26.12
C LEU A 200 7.68 -5.48 26.33
N ARG A 201 8.45 -4.41 26.14
CA ARG A 201 9.90 -4.42 26.39
C ARG A 201 10.19 -4.60 27.88
N GLN A 202 9.41 -3.97 28.75
CA GLN A 202 9.57 -4.09 30.19
C GLN A 202 9.24 -5.51 30.65
N GLN A 203 8.12 -6.09 30.19
CA GLN A 203 7.74 -7.48 30.51
C GLN A 203 8.80 -8.49 30.07
N THR A 204 9.44 -8.28 28.91
CA THR A 204 10.53 -9.14 28.45
C THR A 204 11.78 -9.03 29.34
N ARG A 205 12.05 -7.84 29.91
CA ARG A 205 13.19 -7.65 30.83
C ARG A 205 12.94 -8.28 32.18
N ASP A 206 11.70 -8.15 32.67
CA ASP A 206 11.31 -8.62 34.00
C ASP A 206 11.13 -10.14 34.04
N ASP A 207 10.63 -10.73 32.94
CA ASP A 207 10.42 -12.17 32.82
C ASP A 207 11.06 -12.72 31.52
N PRO A 208 12.14 -13.52 31.61
CA PRO A 208 12.77 -14.12 30.44
C PRO A 208 11.88 -15.16 29.73
N THR A 209 10.87 -15.70 30.41
CA THR A 209 9.92 -16.67 29.84
C THR A 209 8.75 -16.01 29.12
N PHE A 210 8.61 -14.68 29.23
CA PHE A 210 7.51 -13.92 28.66
C PHE A 210 7.25 -14.27 27.18
N MET A 211 8.28 -14.21 26.33
CA MET A 211 8.13 -14.45 24.90
C MET A 211 7.68 -15.88 24.57
N SER A 212 8.08 -16.88 25.36
CA SER A 212 7.68 -18.28 25.14
C SER A 212 6.23 -18.57 25.52
N ARG A 213 5.59 -17.68 26.29
CA ARG A 213 4.19 -17.81 26.70
C ARG A 213 3.21 -17.17 25.70
N ILE A 214 3.71 -16.42 24.71
CA ILE A 214 2.88 -15.67 23.76
C ILE A 214 2.43 -16.56 22.60
N ILE A 215 1.13 -16.58 22.38
CA ILE A 215 0.49 -17.13 21.19
C ILE A 215 -0.07 -15.96 20.41
N THR A 216 0.47 -15.73 19.21
CA THR A 216 0.02 -14.67 18.31
C THR A 216 -0.80 -15.26 17.17
N GLY A 217 -1.86 -14.57 16.76
CA GLY A 217 -2.60 -14.98 15.57
C GLY A 217 -3.36 -13.87 14.89
N ASP A 218 -3.74 -14.15 13.65
CA ASP A 218 -4.48 -13.23 12.79
C ASP A 218 -5.08 -13.99 11.59
N ALA A 219 -5.94 -13.31 10.85
CA ALA A 219 -6.58 -13.78 9.64
C ALA A 219 -6.16 -12.98 8.41
N SER A 220 -5.78 -13.66 7.33
CA SER A 220 -5.49 -13.01 6.04
C SER A 220 -6.12 -13.75 4.87
N TRP A 221 -6.46 -13.00 3.83
CA TRP A 221 -6.74 -13.59 2.54
C TRP A 221 -5.44 -14.04 1.88
N VAL A 222 -5.52 -15.21 1.23
CA VAL A 222 -4.50 -15.77 0.35
C VAL A 222 -5.13 -15.92 -1.02
N TYR A 223 -4.41 -15.53 -2.07
CA TYR A 223 -4.93 -15.44 -3.43
C TYR A 223 -4.24 -16.46 -4.34
N GLY A 224 -5.02 -17.14 -5.17
CA GLY A 224 -4.55 -18.05 -6.20
C GLY A 224 -4.75 -17.46 -7.60
N CYS A 225 -3.86 -17.82 -8.53
CA CYS A 225 -3.98 -17.44 -9.94
C CYS A 225 -4.16 -18.70 -10.79
N LYS A 226 -5.14 -18.73 -11.71
CA LYS A 226 -5.27 -19.82 -12.69
C LYS A 226 -4.19 -19.77 -13.77
N PRO A 227 -3.69 -20.92 -14.24
CA PRO A 227 -2.81 -20.98 -15.40
C PRO A 227 -3.62 -20.69 -16.69
N GLY A 228 -3.34 -19.55 -17.34
CA GLY A 228 -3.94 -19.21 -18.64
C GLY A 228 -3.82 -17.73 -19.03
N LYS A 229 -3.06 -17.47 -20.12
CA LYS A 229 -2.68 -16.16 -20.72
C LYS A 229 -1.58 -15.35 -20.02
N ALA A 230 -0.54 -16.01 -19.52
CA ALA A 230 0.73 -15.36 -19.18
C ALA A 230 1.71 -15.44 -20.37
N ARG A 231 1.61 -14.53 -21.34
CA ARG A 231 2.78 -14.21 -22.19
C ARG A 231 2.90 -12.77 -22.65
N ARG A 232 1.84 -11.96 -22.54
CA ARG A 232 1.87 -10.49 -22.62
C ARG A 232 0.48 -10.01 -22.18
N VAL A 233 0.44 -9.07 -21.24
CA VAL A 233 -0.77 -8.37 -20.74
C VAL A 233 -1.64 -9.14 -19.73
N ASN A 234 -1.57 -8.64 -18.49
CA ASN A 234 -2.53 -8.72 -17.38
C ASN A 234 -3.07 -10.11 -16.95
N PRO A 235 -2.67 -10.63 -15.77
CA PRO A 235 -3.27 -11.81 -15.14
C PRO A 235 -4.68 -11.46 -14.64
N THR A 236 -5.63 -11.42 -15.56
CA THR A 236 -7.03 -11.15 -15.30
C THR A 236 -7.82 -12.32 -15.85
N ARG A 237 -8.42 -13.12 -14.95
CA ARG A 237 -9.85 -13.54 -15.02
C ARG A 237 -10.28 -14.67 -14.08
N SER A 238 -9.43 -15.22 -13.23
CA SER A 238 -9.90 -16.19 -12.24
C SER A 238 -9.02 -16.18 -10.99
N GLN A 239 -9.30 -15.25 -10.08
CA GLN A 239 -8.72 -15.25 -8.75
C GLN A 239 -9.75 -15.87 -7.81
N PHE A 240 -9.42 -17.02 -7.26
CA PHE A 240 -10.08 -17.48 -6.05
C PHE A 240 -9.23 -17.09 -4.86
N LYS A 241 -9.90 -16.84 -3.74
CA LYS A 241 -9.31 -16.38 -2.50
C LYS A 241 -9.75 -17.29 -1.37
N VAL A 242 -8.86 -17.48 -0.43
CA VAL A 242 -9.07 -18.30 0.76
C VAL A 242 -8.70 -17.45 1.95
N LYS A 243 -9.57 -17.37 2.97
CA LYS A 243 -9.21 -16.69 4.22
C LYS A 243 -8.64 -17.72 5.18
N LEU A 244 -7.41 -17.49 5.60
CA LEU A 244 -6.66 -18.36 6.50
C LEU A 244 -6.53 -17.68 7.85
N ILE A 245 -6.90 -18.37 8.92
CA ILE A 245 -6.68 -17.95 10.30
C ILE A 245 -5.56 -18.81 10.86
N VAL A 246 -4.52 -18.18 11.41
CA VAL A 246 -3.36 -18.88 11.95
C VAL A 246 -2.99 -18.30 13.31
N PHE A 247 -2.75 -19.19 14.28
CA PHE A 247 -2.15 -18.90 15.56
C PHE A 247 -0.86 -19.70 15.71
N PHE A 248 0.20 -19.05 16.15
CA PHE A 248 1.50 -19.64 16.37
C PHE A 248 2.19 -19.04 17.59
N ASP A 249 3.11 -19.80 18.17
CA ASP A 249 4.01 -19.35 19.22
C ASP A 249 5.46 -19.40 18.74
N ILE A 250 6.41 -19.21 19.66
CA ILE A 250 7.84 -19.26 19.35
C ILE A 250 8.31 -20.63 18.82
N HIS A 251 7.55 -21.70 19.10
CA HIS A 251 7.88 -23.08 18.72
C HIS A 251 7.23 -23.48 17.39
N GLY A 252 6.08 -22.91 17.04
CA GLY A 252 5.45 -23.12 15.74
C GLY A 252 3.94 -22.94 15.73
N VAL A 253 3.29 -23.50 14.70
CA VAL A 253 1.84 -23.34 14.51
C VAL A 253 1.03 -24.12 15.55
N VAL A 254 0.27 -23.40 16.36
CA VAL A 254 -0.62 -23.94 17.39
C VAL A 254 -1.98 -24.28 16.79
N HIS A 255 -2.58 -23.34 16.06
CA HIS A 255 -3.88 -23.53 15.42
C HIS A 255 -3.87 -22.93 14.02
N ARG A 256 -4.57 -23.57 13.10
CA ARG A 256 -4.83 -23.03 11.77
C ARG A 256 -6.18 -23.53 11.31
N GLU A 257 -6.91 -22.67 10.63
CA GLU A 257 -8.16 -23.03 10.00
C GLU A 257 -8.40 -22.19 8.76
N VAL A 258 -9.09 -22.78 7.80
CA VAL A 258 -9.54 -22.11 6.60
C VAL A 258 -10.99 -21.71 6.81
N VAL A 259 -11.31 -20.44 6.59
CA VAL A 259 -12.68 -19.96 6.61
C VAL A 259 -13.40 -20.49 5.37
N PRO A 260 -14.57 -21.15 5.54
CA PRO A 260 -15.37 -21.62 4.41
C PRO A 260 -15.71 -20.50 3.43
N ASP A 261 -15.84 -20.82 2.15
CA ASP A 261 -16.21 -19.82 1.15
C ASP A 261 -17.60 -19.23 1.44
N GLY A 262 -17.75 -17.92 1.28
CA GLY A 262 -18.96 -17.17 1.63
C GLY A 262 -19.22 -16.97 3.13
N GLN A 263 -18.45 -17.60 4.04
CA GLN A 263 -18.61 -17.39 5.48
C GLN A 263 -18.03 -16.03 5.89
N ALA A 264 -18.88 -15.16 6.47
CA ALA A 264 -18.41 -13.97 7.15
C ALA A 264 -17.69 -14.38 8.44
N VAL A 265 -16.51 -13.80 8.68
CA VAL A 265 -15.88 -13.85 10.01
C VAL A 265 -16.59 -12.80 10.84
N ASP A 266 -17.63 -13.20 11.55
CA ASP A 266 -18.33 -12.40 12.54
C ASP A 266 -17.86 -12.80 13.95
N ALA A 267 -18.34 -12.09 14.97
CA ALA A 267 -17.98 -12.39 16.35
C ALA A 267 -18.34 -13.83 16.77
N PRO A 268 -19.54 -14.38 16.49
CA PRO A 268 -19.84 -15.78 16.80
C PRO A 268 -18.88 -16.78 16.17
N PHE A 269 -18.58 -16.62 14.87
CA PHE A 269 -17.63 -17.47 14.18
C PHE A 269 -16.26 -17.38 14.86
N TYR A 270 -15.78 -16.17 15.13
CA TYR A 270 -14.49 -15.93 15.78
C TYR A 270 -14.38 -16.58 17.17
N LEU A 271 -15.42 -16.48 18.02
CA LEU A 271 -15.45 -17.14 19.33
C LEU A 271 -15.42 -18.67 19.21
N SER A 272 -16.00 -19.23 18.15
CA SER A 272 -15.87 -20.66 17.85
C SER A 272 -14.43 -21.05 17.52
N VAL A 273 -13.70 -20.17 16.81
CA VAL A 273 -12.25 -20.33 16.54
C VAL A 273 -11.46 -20.31 17.84
N MET A 274 -11.74 -19.34 18.73
CA MET A 274 -11.08 -19.24 20.04
C MET A 274 -11.27 -20.52 20.87
N THR A 275 -12.47 -21.10 20.82
CA THR A 275 -12.75 -22.35 21.53
C THR A 275 -11.92 -23.52 20.97
N ARG A 276 -11.76 -23.60 19.65
CA ARG A 276 -10.89 -24.61 19.01
C ARG A 276 -9.41 -24.34 19.25
N LEU A 277 -9.00 -23.08 19.27
CA LEU A 277 -7.64 -22.65 19.62
C LEU A 277 -7.27 -23.15 21.02
N ARG A 278 -8.12 -22.92 22.04
CA ARG A 278 -7.88 -23.37 23.41
C ARG A 278 -7.68 -24.89 23.51
N LYS A 279 -8.51 -25.68 22.82
CA LYS A 279 -8.33 -27.14 22.74
C LYS A 279 -6.98 -27.52 22.12
N ASN A 280 -6.55 -26.80 21.09
CA ASN A 280 -5.24 -27.04 20.47
C ASN A 280 -4.07 -26.58 21.35
N ILE A 281 -4.25 -25.55 22.17
CA ILE A 281 -3.25 -25.12 23.16
C ILE A 281 -3.09 -26.23 24.21
N GLU A 282 -4.19 -26.71 24.77
CA GLU A 282 -4.18 -27.83 25.71
C GLU A 282 -3.48 -29.07 25.14
N ALA A 283 -3.78 -29.44 23.89
CA ALA A 283 -3.20 -30.61 23.25
C ALA A 283 -1.72 -30.44 22.85
N LYS A 284 -1.34 -29.28 22.30
CA LYS A 284 -0.01 -29.06 21.71
C LYS A 284 0.98 -28.39 22.66
N ARG A 285 0.50 -27.72 23.71
CA ARG A 285 1.27 -26.96 24.70
C ARG A 285 0.74 -27.25 26.12
N PRO A 286 0.77 -28.52 26.57
CA PRO A 286 0.20 -28.92 27.86
C PRO A 286 0.83 -28.16 29.04
N GLU A 287 2.12 -27.85 28.98
CA GLU A 287 2.83 -27.10 30.04
C GLU A 287 2.27 -25.67 30.22
N LEU A 288 2.05 -24.95 29.11
CA LEU A 288 1.45 -23.61 29.13
C LEU A 288 -0.01 -23.65 29.60
N TRP A 289 -0.74 -24.69 29.20
CA TRP A 289 -2.13 -24.87 29.60
C TRP A 289 -2.28 -25.17 31.09
N GLN A 290 -1.46 -26.08 31.62
CA GLN A 290 -1.49 -26.47 33.04
C GLN A 290 -1.10 -25.30 33.97
N LYS A 291 -0.13 -24.47 33.55
CA LYS A 291 0.23 -23.26 34.29
C LYS A 291 -0.82 -22.16 34.18
N GLY A 292 -1.55 -22.11 33.07
CA GLY A 292 -2.58 -21.09 32.81
C GLY A 292 -2.02 -19.68 32.53
N ASP A 293 -0.72 -19.56 32.27
CA ASP A 293 0.00 -18.29 32.14
C ASP A 293 0.31 -17.89 30.68
N TRP A 294 -0.32 -18.57 29.71
CA TRP A 294 -0.21 -18.23 28.30
C TRP A 294 -0.90 -16.89 28.00
N LEU A 295 -0.37 -16.19 27.00
CA LEU A 295 -0.78 -14.84 26.62
C LEU A 295 -1.23 -14.83 25.15
N LEU A 296 -2.41 -14.30 24.88
CA LEU A 296 -2.94 -14.16 23.53
C LEU A 296 -2.61 -12.78 22.97
N HIS A 297 -2.00 -12.75 21.80
CA HIS A 297 -1.84 -11.56 20.98
C HIS A 297 -2.65 -11.73 19.68
N HIS A 298 -3.54 -10.79 19.37
CA HIS A 298 -4.23 -10.73 18.08
C HIS A 298 -4.44 -9.27 17.67
N ASP A 299 -4.49 -9.02 16.35
CA ASP A 299 -4.73 -7.67 15.82
C ASP A 299 -6.23 -7.32 15.84
N ASP A 300 -6.52 -6.02 15.87
CA ASP A 300 -7.86 -5.44 15.83
C ASP A 300 -8.45 -5.60 14.41
N THR A 301 -9.17 -6.71 14.18
CA THR A 301 -10.02 -6.84 13.00
C THR A 301 -11.41 -6.21 13.24
N PRO A 302 -11.97 -5.41 12.31
CA PRO A 302 -13.29 -4.76 12.47
C PRO A 302 -14.49 -5.71 12.63
N ALA A 303 -14.26 -7.02 12.47
CA ALA A 303 -15.25 -8.08 12.62
C ALA A 303 -15.64 -8.36 14.09
N HIS A 304 -14.87 -7.81 15.02
CA HIS A 304 -14.93 -8.14 16.43
C HIS A 304 -15.92 -7.23 17.15
N ASP A 305 -17.04 -7.82 17.58
CA ASP A 305 -17.91 -7.19 18.57
C ASP A 305 -17.14 -7.16 19.90
N ALA A 306 -16.41 -6.07 20.13
CA ALA A 306 -15.46 -5.92 21.22
C ALA A 306 -16.08 -6.29 22.58
N LEU A 307 -17.39 -6.07 22.78
CA LEU A 307 -18.07 -6.42 24.02
C LEU A 307 -18.24 -7.93 24.21
N LYS A 308 -18.59 -8.66 23.15
CA LYS A 308 -18.74 -10.13 23.22
C LYS A 308 -17.40 -10.82 23.43
N GLU A 309 -16.35 -10.28 22.82
CA GLU A 309 -14.99 -10.79 22.99
C GLU A 309 -14.46 -10.51 24.39
N CYS A 310 -14.60 -9.29 24.90
CA CYS A 310 -14.27 -8.99 26.29
C CYS A 310 -15.00 -9.94 27.25
N HIS A 311 -16.31 -10.17 27.06
CA HIS A 311 -17.05 -11.10 27.90
C HIS A 311 -16.52 -12.54 27.81
N TYR A 312 -16.22 -13.03 26.60
CA TYR A 312 -15.66 -14.37 26.41
C TYR A 312 -14.26 -14.51 27.04
N PHE A 313 -13.38 -13.54 26.85
CA PHE A 313 -12.02 -13.59 27.38
C PHE A 313 -12.00 -13.47 28.91
N CYS A 314 -12.89 -12.65 29.50
CA CYS A 314 -13.11 -12.64 30.93
C CYS A 314 -13.67 -13.97 31.46
N TYR A 315 -14.66 -14.54 30.77
CA TYR A 315 -15.27 -15.83 31.17
C TYR A 315 -14.28 -17.00 31.08
N THR A 316 -13.38 -16.97 30.10
CA THR A 316 -12.40 -18.05 29.85
C THR A 316 -11.04 -17.81 30.50
N ASP A 317 -10.90 -16.73 31.28
CA ASP A 317 -9.66 -16.32 31.94
C ASP A 317 -8.47 -16.27 30.96
N THR A 318 -8.69 -15.61 29.80
CA THR A 318 -7.67 -15.49 28.76
C THR A 318 -6.87 -14.21 28.97
N ASN A 319 -5.56 -14.35 29.20
CA ASN A 319 -4.66 -13.20 29.31
C ASN A 319 -4.42 -12.59 27.92
N LEU A 320 -4.73 -11.31 27.74
CA LEU A 320 -4.55 -10.59 26.47
C LEU A 320 -3.33 -9.67 26.50
N ILE A 321 -2.60 -9.65 25.40
CA ILE A 321 -1.60 -8.62 25.11
C ILE A 321 -2.28 -7.48 24.36
N LEU A 322 -2.07 -6.26 24.85
CA LEU A 322 -2.55 -5.05 24.17
C LEU A 322 -1.83 -4.89 22.82
N HIS A 323 -2.61 -4.86 21.74
CA HIS A 323 -2.11 -4.50 20.42
C HIS A 323 -2.52 -3.07 20.06
N PRO A 324 -1.61 -2.23 19.55
CA PRO A 324 -1.97 -0.89 19.10
C PRO A 324 -2.72 -0.91 17.76
N GLN A 325 -3.84 -0.20 17.68
CA GLN A 325 -4.61 -0.04 16.43
C GLN A 325 -3.74 0.39 15.24
N HIS A 326 -4.04 -0.17 14.06
CA HIS A 326 -3.37 0.14 12.80
C HIS A 326 -1.84 -0.05 12.83
N SER A 327 -1.37 -1.11 13.51
CA SER A 327 0.05 -1.40 13.72
C SER A 327 0.52 -2.74 13.16
N PRO A 328 0.33 -3.01 11.86
CA PRO A 328 0.80 -4.25 11.23
C PRO A 328 2.33 -4.41 11.28
N ASP A 329 3.07 -3.31 11.37
CA ASP A 329 4.52 -3.33 11.60
C ASP A 329 4.93 -3.92 12.95
N LEU A 330 3.97 -4.07 13.87
CA LEU A 330 4.13 -4.64 15.21
C LEU A 330 3.38 -5.97 15.37
N ALA A 331 2.80 -6.54 14.31
CA ALA A 331 2.09 -7.82 14.37
C ALA A 331 2.89 -8.93 13.64
N PRO A 332 3.30 -10.03 14.32
CA PRO A 332 4.09 -11.10 13.70
C PRO A 332 3.42 -11.76 12.49
N CYS A 333 2.09 -11.85 12.50
CA CYS A 333 1.34 -12.37 11.37
C CYS A 333 1.53 -11.50 10.11
N ASP A 334 1.53 -10.18 10.29
CA ASP A 334 1.65 -9.17 9.24
C ASP A 334 3.06 -9.04 8.67
N PHE A 335 4.06 -8.86 9.52
CA PHE A 335 5.40 -8.57 9.04
C PHE A 335 6.21 -9.84 8.68
N PHE A 336 5.76 -11.02 9.13
CA PHE A 336 6.49 -12.27 8.94
C PHE A 336 5.65 -13.35 8.24
N LEU A 337 4.56 -13.82 8.85
CA LEU A 337 3.91 -15.07 8.44
C LEU A 337 3.28 -14.98 7.05
N PHE A 338 2.32 -14.08 6.86
CA PHE A 338 1.62 -13.93 5.58
C PHE A 338 2.54 -13.47 4.44
N PRO A 339 3.49 -12.54 4.64
CA PRO A 339 4.51 -12.24 3.64
C PRO A 339 5.27 -13.48 3.18
N LYS A 340 5.63 -14.38 4.11
CA LYS A 340 6.38 -15.59 3.82
C LYS A 340 5.55 -16.63 3.06
N ILE A 341 4.26 -16.76 3.41
CA ILE A 341 3.31 -17.59 2.65
C ILE A 341 3.19 -17.07 1.22
N ASN A 342 2.89 -15.78 1.06
CA ASN A 342 2.73 -15.15 -0.24
C ASN A 342 4.01 -15.23 -1.09
N ALA A 343 5.19 -15.16 -0.47
CA ALA A 343 6.46 -15.33 -1.17
C ALA A 343 6.65 -16.74 -1.72
N LYS A 344 6.28 -17.79 -0.96
CA LYS A 344 6.39 -19.18 -1.42
C LYS A 344 5.34 -19.55 -2.45
N LEU A 345 4.13 -18.98 -2.37
CA LEU A 345 3.07 -19.21 -3.36
C LEU A 345 3.27 -18.40 -4.65
N ARG A 346 4.17 -17.42 -4.64
CA ARG A 346 4.41 -16.54 -5.80
C ARG A 346 4.89 -17.33 -7.01
N GLY A 347 4.21 -17.16 -8.14
CA GLY A 347 4.56 -17.81 -9.41
C GLY A 347 3.97 -19.20 -9.57
N HIS A 348 3.31 -19.74 -8.55
CA HIS A 348 2.50 -20.94 -8.68
C HIS A 348 1.11 -20.60 -9.21
N PHE A 349 0.56 -21.53 -9.98
CA PHE A 349 -0.79 -21.46 -10.51
C PHE A 349 -1.63 -22.56 -9.88
N PHE A 350 -2.90 -22.27 -9.64
CA PHE A 350 -3.84 -23.16 -8.98
C PHE A 350 -5.13 -23.18 -9.79
N ASP A 351 -5.72 -24.34 -10.01
CA ASP A 351 -6.94 -24.51 -10.79
C ASP A 351 -8.20 -24.43 -9.91
N THR A 352 -8.08 -24.84 -8.64
CA THR A 352 -9.18 -24.97 -7.66
C THR A 352 -8.88 -24.31 -6.30
N VAL A 353 -9.93 -23.92 -5.56
CA VAL A 353 -9.79 -23.33 -4.22
C VAL A 353 -9.07 -24.28 -3.27
N GLU A 354 -9.38 -25.56 -3.39
CA GLU A 354 -8.86 -26.66 -2.62
C GLU A 354 -7.35 -26.83 -2.83
N GLU A 355 -6.85 -26.64 -4.06
CA GLU A 355 -5.41 -26.65 -4.34
C GLU A 355 -4.68 -25.49 -3.67
N LEU A 356 -5.24 -24.27 -3.70
CA LEU A 356 -4.64 -23.13 -3.00
C LEU A 356 -4.67 -23.32 -1.50
N GLN A 357 -5.78 -23.84 -0.95
CA GLN A 357 -5.87 -24.21 0.46
C GLN A 357 -4.76 -25.18 0.82
N HIS A 358 -4.66 -26.29 0.07
CA HIS A 358 -3.68 -27.33 0.33
C HIS A 358 -2.24 -26.79 0.22
N ALA A 359 -1.93 -26.02 -0.81
CA ALA A 359 -0.62 -25.40 -0.98
C ALA A 359 -0.29 -24.41 0.15
N SER A 360 -1.26 -23.63 0.61
CA SER A 360 -1.10 -22.71 1.73
C SER A 360 -0.79 -23.46 3.03
N LEU A 361 -1.46 -24.60 3.25
CA LEU A 361 -1.22 -25.47 4.41
C LEU A 361 0.15 -26.16 4.33
N ILE A 362 0.57 -26.64 3.15
CA ILE A 362 1.92 -27.18 2.93
C ILE A 362 2.98 -26.13 3.26
N VAL A 363 2.78 -24.88 2.84
CA VAL A 363 3.71 -23.80 3.15
C VAL A 363 3.79 -23.58 4.67
N LEU A 364 2.67 -23.59 5.38
CA LEU A 364 2.68 -23.49 6.85
C LEU A 364 3.43 -24.66 7.50
N ASP A 365 3.20 -25.90 7.05
CA ASP A 365 3.85 -27.09 7.58
C ASP A 365 5.36 -27.14 7.26
N SER A 366 5.78 -26.45 6.19
CA SER A 366 7.20 -26.31 5.84
C SER A 366 7.99 -25.32 6.69
N LEU A 367 7.32 -24.53 7.56
CA LEU A 367 7.99 -23.57 8.44
C LEU A 367 8.54 -24.29 9.67
N GLY A 368 9.85 -24.17 9.88
CA GLY A 368 10.52 -24.76 11.04
C GLY A 368 10.50 -23.84 12.26
N GLU A 369 10.79 -24.39 13.44
CA GLU A 369 10.85 -23.64 14.69
C GLU A 369 11.77 -22.40 14.62
N GLU A 370 12.92 -22.51 13.95
CA GLU A 370 13.85 -21.38 13.82
C GLU A 370 13.27 -20.20 13.01
N ASP A 371 12.28 -20.44 12.14
CA ASP A 371 11.56 -19.37 11.47
C ASP A 371 10.74 -18.54 12.46
N PHE A 372 10.04 -19.21 13.38
CA PHE A 372 9.22 -18.57 14.41
C PHE A 372 10.08 -17.89 15.46
N ARG A 373 11.17 -18.52 15.91
CA ARG A 373 12.16 -17.87 16.80
C ARG A 373 12.74 -16.60 16.21
N ARG A 374 13.09 -16.60 14.91
CA ARG A 374 13.53 -15.38 14.21
C ARG A 374 12.43 -14.32 14.15
N ALA A 375 11.18 -14.71 13.91
CA ALA A 375 10.05 -13.78 13.90
C ALA A 375 9.86 -13.10 15.26
N PHE A 376 9.96 -13.86 16.36
CA PHE A 376 9.84 -13.34 17.72
C PHE A 376 11.00 -12.39 18.09
N ARG A 377 12.24 -12.72 17.69
CA ARG A 377 13.39 -11.79 17.86
C ARG A 377 13.22 -10.51 17.04
N ALA A 378 12.75 -10.63 15.80
CA ALA A 378 12.44 -9.48 14.97
C ALA A 378 11.31 -8.63 15.57
N TRP A 379 10.34 -9.26 16.24
CA TRP A 379 9.27 -8.55 16.95
C TRP A 379 9.82 -7.67 18.08
N GLN A 380 10.72 -8.22 18.90
CA GLN A 380 11.39 -7.46 19.96
C GLN A 380 12.18 -6.27 19.40
N GLN A 381 12.90 -6.48 18.29
CA GLN A 381 13.63 -5.41 17.62
C GLN A 381 12.70 -4.31 17.08
N ARG A 382 11.51 -4.69 16.59
CA ARG A 382 10.50 -3.74 16.10
C ARG A 382 9.94 -2.85 17.22
N TRP A 383 9.81 -3.36 18.45
CA TRP A 383 9.47 -2.51 19.60
C TRP A 383 10.55 -1.45 19.88
N VAL A 384 11.82 -1.80 19.66
CA VAL A 384 12.94 -0.84 19.78
C VAL A 384 12.83 0.24 18.72
N TRP A 385 12.57 -0.14 17.47
CA TRP A 385 12.38 0.82 16.39
C TRP A 385 11.17 1.73 16.61
N CYS A 386 10.03 1.17 17.03
CA CYS A 386 8.84 1.95 17.38
C CYS A 386 9.14 3.03 18.42
N ALA A 387 9.88 2.67 19.48
CA ALA A 387 10.31 3.62 20.50
C ALA A 387 11.27 4.67 19.95
N ALA A 388 12.25 4.26 19.12
CA ALA A 388 13.21 5.17 18.52
C ALA A 388 12.54 6.23 17.62
N VAL A 389 11.48 5.85 16.88
CA VAL A 389 10.72 6.78 16.03
C VAL A 389 9.53 7.43 16.77
N GLN A 390 9.48 7.35 18.10
CA GLN A 390 8.44 7.99 18.94
C GLN A 390 7.01 7.58 18.53
N GLY A 391 6.80 6.27 18.33
CA GLY A 391 5.49 5.72 17.97
C GLY A 391 5.09 5.91 16.50
N ASN A 392 5.91 6.58 15.68
CA ASN A 392 5.69 6.60 14.23
C ASN A 392 5.86 5.21 13.61
N ARG A 393 5.49 5.09 12.33
CA ARG A 393 5.74 3.89 11.55
C ARG A 393 7.17 3.88 11.03
N PHE A 394 7.68 2.68 10.81
CA PHE A 394 9.02 2.44 10.31
C PHE A 394 9.00 1.36 9.21
N ALA A 395 9.99 1.42 8.33
CA ALA A 395 10.22 0.48 7.26
C ALA A 395 10.87 -0.81 7.77
N ALA A 396 10.96 -1.81 6.90
CA ALA A 396 11.48 -3.13 7.27
C ALA A 396 12.95 -3.10 7.73
N ASP A 397 13.70 -2.04 7.39
CA ASP A 397 15.07 -1.77 7.83
C ASP A 397 15.17 -0.90 9.09
N GLY A 398 14.04 -0.51 9.68
CA GLY A 398 13.98 0.39 10.84
C GLY A 398 14.06 1.88 10.48
N GLY A 399 14.12 2.26 9.20
CA GLY A 399 14.03 3.65 8.76
C GLY A 399 12.64 4.24 8.95
N GLN A 400 12.52 5.53 9.26
CA GLN A 400 11.21 6.20 9.40
C GLN A 400 10.54 6.35 8.01
N ILE A 401 9.23 6.07 7.93
CA ILE A 401 8.40 6.22 6.70
C ILE A 401 7.69 7.57 6.67
#